data_AF-T1H2J2-F1
#
_entry.id   AF-T1H2J2-F1
#
_cell.length_a   1.000
_cell.length_b   1.000
_cell.length_c   1.000
_cell.angle_alpha   90.00
_cell.angle_beta   90.00
_cell.angle_gamma   90.00
#
_symmetry.space_group_name_H-M   'P 1'
#
loop_
_entity.id
_entity.type
_entity.pdbx_description
1 polymer ?
#
loop_
_entity_poly.entity_id
_entity_poly.type
_entity_poly.pdbx_seq_one_letter_code
_entity_poly.pdbx_strand_id
1 'polypeptide(L)'
;MICSIGVIFFLSFFLDFGSDTLIPQVYSHQNACKNLYPQGYVNEGVICANTDHGTKAACQGDFGGPLATRDGHLLGVSSFMSACGCEDGIPIGFARVSHYLDWIHEVSGISIE
;
A
#
# COMPACT_ATOMS: atom_id res chain seq x y z
N MET A 1 -11.80 -2.24 -21.32
CA MET A 1 -12.19 -2.67 -19.96
C MET A 1 -12.08 -1.43 -19.09
N ILE A 2 -13.15 -0.65 -19.07
CA ILE A 2 -13.18 0.67 -18.44
C ILE A 2 -13.71 0.41 -17.03
N CYS A 3 -12.91 0.73 -16.00
CA CYS A 3 -13.33 0.57 -14.61
C CYS A 3 -14.61 1.37 -14.40
N SER A 4 -15.67 0.62 -14.08
CA SER A 4 -17.06 1.03 -14.26
C SER A 4 -17.34 2.35 -13.56
N ILE A 5 -17.86 3.27 -14.38
CA ILE A 5 -18.17 4.66 -14.08
C ILE A 5 -18.81 4.83 -12.69
N GLY A 6 -18.17 5.68 -11.89
CA GLY A 6 -18.62 6.06 -10.56
C GLY A 6 -19.92 6.87 -10.59
N VAL A 7 -20.79 6.56 -9.63
CA VAL A 7 -21.86 7.47 -9.17
C VAL A 7 -22.09 7.37 -7.64
N ILE A 8 -21.40 6.48 -6.91
CA ILE A 8 -21.55 6.32 -5.45
C ILE A 8 -20.44 7.08 -4.69
N PHE A 9 -19.72 8.00 -5.36
CA PHE A 9 -18.54 8.64 -4.80
C PHE A 9 -18.81 9.83 -3.85
N PHE A 10 -20.08 10.25 -3.67
CA PHE A 10 -20.38 11.53 -2.99
C PHE A 10 -21.01 11.43 -1.59
N LEU A 11 -21.38 10.24 -1.10
CA LEU A 11 -22.06 10.11 0.20
C LEU A 11 -21.29 9.34 1.28
N SER A 12 -20.19 8.68 0.95
CA SER A 12 -19.39 7.91 1.93
C SER A 12 -18.15 8.66 2.44
N PHE A 13 -17.84 9.84 1.90
CA PHE A 13 -16.59 10.58 2.17
C PHE A 13 -16.48 11.19 3.58
N PHE A 14 -17.52 11.10 4.42
CA PHE A 14 -17.54 11.78 5.73
C PHE A 14 -17.34 10.87 6.95
N LEU A 15 -17.14 9.54 6.81
CA LEU A 15 -17.05 8.65 7.98
C LEU A 15 -15.79 7.78 8.14
N ASP A 16 -14.84 7.72 7.20
CA ASP A 16 -13.62 6.90 7.37
C ASP A 16 -12.36 7.68 7.80
N PHE A 17 -12.52 8.89 8.34
CA PHE A 17 -11.46 9.53 9.14
C PHE A 17 -11.44 8.94 10.56
N GLY A 18 -10.99 7.69 10.70
CA GLY A 18 -10.95 7.07 12.03
C GLY A 18 -10.28 5.70 12.10
N SER A 19 -9.03 5.68 12.57
CA SER A 19 -8.52 4.66 13.50
C SER A 19 -8.29 3.20 13.04
N ASP A 20 -8.30 2.84 11.76
CA ASP A 20 -8.00 1.44 11.35
C ASP A 20 -6.66 1.28 10.60
N THR A 21 -5.60 1.95 11.04
CA THR A 21 -4.21 1.79 10.54
C THR A 21 -3.56 0.47 10.96
N LEU A 22 -4.34 -0.61 11.00
CA LEU A 22 -3.87 -1.98 11.16
C LEU A 22 -4.48 -2.83 10.04
N ILE A 23 -4.15 -2.52 8.79
CA ILE A 23 -4.44 -3.40 7.63
C ILE A 23 -3.63 -4.68 7.85
N PRO A 24 -4.25 -5.81 8.23
CA PRO A 24 -3.51 -6.96 8.73
C PRO A 24 -3.11 -7.87 7.57
N GLN A 25 -2.52 -7.38 6.47
CA GLN A 25 -2.36 -8.23 5.29
C GLN A 25 -1.11 -7.92 4.47
N VAL A 26 0.07 -8.17 5.03
CA VAL A 26 1.29 -8.29 4.20
C VAL A 26 1.10 -9.45 3.24
N TYR A 27 1.14 -9.18 1.94
CA TYR A 27 0.97 -10.20 0.92
C TYR A 27 2.23 -11.08 0.85
N SER A 28 2.10 -12.38 1.09
CA SER A 28 3.26 -13.30 1.10
C SER A 28 3.81 -13.62 -0.30
N HIS A 29 3.11 -13.27 -1.38
CA HIS A 29 3.44 -13.71 -2.75
C HIS A 29 3.71 -12.55 -3.72
N GLN A 30 4.82 -11.84 -3.55
CA GLN A 30 5.25 -10.72 -4.41
C GLN A 30 5.02 -10.94 -5.93
N ASN A 31 5.26 -12.16 -6.44
CA ASN A 31 5.08 -12.51 -7.85
C ASN A 31 3.63 -12.37 -8.35
N ALA A 32 2.65 -12.71 -7.52
CA ALA A 32 1.25 -12.59 -7.90
C ALA A 32 0.82 -11.12 -7.94
N CYS A 33 1.33 -10.26 -7.04
CA CYS A 33 1.12 -8.82 -7.13
C CYS A 33 1.73 -8.24 -8.41
N LYS A 34 2.94 -8.68 -8.77
CA LYS A 34 3.62 -8.24 -9.99
C LYS A 34 2.82 -8.52 -11.27
N ASN A 35 2.02 -9.58 -11.29
CA ASN A 35 1.18 -9.93 -12.44
C ASN A 35 -0.09 -9.09 -12.56
N LEU A 36 -0.50 -8.38 -11.50
CA LEU A 36 -1.69 -7.52 -11.49
C LEU A 36 -1.39 -6.09 -11.95
N TYR A 37 -0.12 -5.69 -11.92
CA TYR A 37 0.33 -4.36 -12.32
C TYR A 37 1.07 -4.39 -13.66
N PRO A 38 1.16 -3.24 -14.38
CA PRO A 38 1.99 -3.12 -15.56
C PRO A 38 3.44 -3.51 -15.29
N GLN A 39 4.12 -4.06 -16.30
CA GLN A 39 5.51 -4.50 -16.18
C GLN A 39 6.40 -3.36 -15.68
N GLY A 40 7.23 -3.64 -14.67
CA GLY A 40 8.15 -2.69 -14.06
C GLY A 40 7.60 -1.89 -12.87
N TYR A 41 6.28 -1.83 -12.65
CA TYR A 41 5.70 -1.13 -11.50
C TYR A 41 6.06 -1.81 -10.17
N VAL A 42 5.91 -3.13 -10.12
CA VAL A 42 6.27 -3.93 -8.95
C VAL A 42 7.68 -4.49 -9.15
N ASN A 43 8.65 -3.87 -8.49
CA ASN A 43 10.06 -4.23 -8.50
C ASN A 43 10.55 -4.59 -7.07
N GLU A 44 11.87 -4.73 -6.89
CA GLU A 44 12.47 -5.10 -5.60
C GLU A 44 12.23 -4.08 -4.49
N GLY A 45 12.13 -2.79 -4.85
CA GLY A 45 11.81 -1.69 -3.96
C GLY A 45 10.33 -1.58 -3.60
N VAL A 46 9.48 -2.49 -4.08
CA VAL A 46 8.04 -2.51 -3.78
C VAL A 46 7.69 -3.72 -2.94
N ILE A 47 6.83 -3.55 -1.93
CA ILE A 47 6.13 -4.62 -1.22
C ILE A 47 4.63 -4.39 -1.33
N CYS A 48 3.86 -5.45 -1.57
CA CYS A 48 2.41 -5.33 -1.70
C CYS A 48 1.68 -5.78 -0.43
N ALA A 49 0.56 -5.13 -0.12
CA ALA A 49 -0.38 -5.57 0.91
C ALA A 49 -1.74 -5.92 0.27
N ASN A 50 -2.35 -7.02 0.71
CA ASN A 50 -3.67 -7.42 0.23
C ASN A 50 -4.75 -6.50 0.81
N THR A 51 -5.84 -6.29 0.06
CA THR A 51 -6.89 -5.33 0.38
C THR A 51 -8.16 -5.94 0.96
N ASP A 52 -8.13 -7.22 1.33
CA ASP A 52 -9.31 -8.00 1.77
C ASP A 52 -10.51 -7.77 0.83
N HIS A 53 -10.28 -8.06 -0.47
CA HIS A 53 -11.25 -7.83 -1.54
C HIS A 53 -11.78 -6.39 -1.62
N GLY A 54 -10.96 -5.40 -1.25
CA GLY A 54 -11.30 -3.97 -1.32
C GLY A 54 -11.90 -3.40 -0.04
N THR A 55 -12.22 -4.24 0.95
CA THR A 55 -12.84 -3.79 2.21
C THR A 55 -11.84 -3.20 3.20
N LYS A 56 -10.55 -3.49 3.04
CA LYS A 56 -9.46 -2.99 3.88
C LYS A 56 -8.26 -2.61 3.02
N ALA A 57 -8.35 -1.45 2.40
CA ALA A 57 -7.32 -0.94 1.50
C ALA A 57 -6.85 0.44 1.94
N ALA A 58 -5.54 0.69 1.82
CA ALA A 58 -5.04 2.05 1.85
C ALA A 58 -5.57 2.78 0.60
N CYS A 59 -6.09 3.99 0.79
CA CYS A 59 -6.72 4.75 -0.27
C CYS A 59 -6.08 6.14 -0.42
N GLN A 60 -6.72 7.01 -1.21
CA GLN A 60 -6.29 8.40 -1.31
C GLN A 60 -6.37 9.08 0.05
N GLY A 61 -5.26 9.69 0.47
CA GLY A 61 -5.11 10.27 1.81
C GLY A 61 -4.21 9.45 2.73
N ASP A 62 -4.08 8.14 2.48
CA ASP A 62 -3.20 7.24 3.26
C ASP A 62 -1.79 7.13 2.68
N PHE A 63 -1.52 7.71 1.51
CA PHE A 63 -0.20 7.69 0.90
C PHE A 63 0.83 8.40 1.78
N GLY A 64 2.01 7.79 1.92
CA GLY A 64 3.00 8.17 2.94
C GLY A 64 2.78 7.54 4.32
N GLY A 65 1.63 6.88 4.53
CA GLY A 65 1.31 6.18 5.78
C GLY A 65 2.13 4.89 5.98
N PRO A 66 2.29 4.45 7.23
CA PRO A 66 3.11 3.29 7.57
C PRO A 66 2.39 1.96 7.33
N LEU A 67 3.10 0.99 6.74
CA LEU A 67 2.80 -0.43 6.84
C LEU A 67 3.72 -1.04 7.89
N ALA A 68 3.18 -1.38 9.05
CA ALA A 68 3.97 -1.87 10.18
C ALA A 68 3.46 -3.20 10.75
N THR A 69 4.36 -3.98 11.34
CA THR A 69 3.97 -5.13 12.17
C THR A 69 3.34 -4.67 13.48
N ARG A 70 2.61 -5.56 14.15
CA ARG A 70 2.09 -5.29 15.50
C ARG A 70 3.19 -4.97 16.51
N ASP A 71 4.39 -5.48 16.29
CA ASP A 71 5.55 -5.27 17.16
C ASP A 71 6.28 -3.95 16.87
N GLY A 72 5.78 -3.14 15.92
CA GLY A 72 6.28 -1.80 15.64
C GLY A 72 7.35 -1.73 14.53
N HIS A 73 7.62 -2.82 13.80
CA HIS A 73 8.56 -2.77 12.68
C HIS A 73 7.91 -2.21 11.43
N LEU A 74 8.49 -1.14 10.88
CA LEU A 74 8.05 -0.53 9.63
C LEU A 74 8.52 -1.36 8.43
N LEU A 75 7.57 -1.94 7.70
CA LEU A 75 7.83 -2.78 6.52
C LEU A 75 7.78 -1.98 5.23
N GLY A 76 6.91 -0.98 5.16
CA GLY A 76 6.77 -0.16 3.97
C GLY A 76 6.05 1.15 4.20
N VAL A 77 6.08 1.98 3.16
CA VAL A 77 5.39 3.28 3.12
C VAL A 77 4.40 3.27 1.96
N SER A 78 3.14 3.60 2.23
CA SER A 78 2.05 3.55 1.23
C SER A 78 2.37 4.44 0.03
N SER A 79 2.30 3.88 -1.18
CA SER A 79 2.84 4.52 -2.39
C SER A 79 1.82 4.63 -3.52
N PHE A 80 1.23 3.50 -3.96
CA PHE A 80 0.32 3.50 -5.09
C PHE A 80 -0.75 2.42 -4.97
N MET A 81 -1.87 2.65 -5.64
CA MET A 81 -2.97 1.71 -5.78
C MET A 81 -3.27 1.45 -7.26
N SER A 82 -4.20 0.54 -7.52
CA SER A 82 -4.78 0.36 -8.85
C SER A 82 -5.47 1.64 -9.34
N ALA A 83 -5.43 1.86 -10.66
CA ALA A 83 -6.13 2.97 -11.30
C ALA A 83 -7.67 2.86 -11.17
N CYS A 84 -8.18 1.70 -10.77
CA CYS A 84 -9.60 1.45 -10.59
C CYS A 84 -10.12 1.80 -9.19
N GLY A 85 -9.24 2.24 -8.28
CA GLY A 85 -9.58 2.63 -6.92
C GLY A 85 -9.12 1.62 -5.89
N CYS A 86 -9.27 1.96 -4.61
CA CYS A 86 -8.83 1.15 -3.49
C CYS A 86 -9.81 0.00 -3.14
N GLU A 87 -11.05 0.09 -3.59
CA GLU A 87 -12.11 -0.90 -3.35
C GLU A 87 -12.15 -2.02 -4.41
N ASP A 88 -11.22 -2.05 -5.36
CA ASP A 88 -11.24 -2.98 -6.49
C ASP A 88 -10.68 -4.38 -6.15
N GLY A 89 -10.18 -4.57 -4.92
CA GLY A 89 -9.60 -5.82 -4.46
C GLY A 89 -8.18 -6.10 -4.97
N ILE A 90 -7.55 -5.15 -5.67
CA ILE A 90 -6.16 -5.27 -6.10
C ILE A 90 -5.23 -4.89 -4.94
N PRO A 91 -4.11 -5.62 -4.72
CA PRO A 91 -3.16 -5.27 -3.66
C PRO A 91 -2.59 -3.86 -3.82
N ILE A 92 -2.37 -3.16 -2.69
CA ILE A 92 -1.75 -1.83 -2.68
C ILE A 92 -0.23 -1.98 -2.67
N GLY A 93 0.47 -1.12 -3.42
CA GLY A 93 1.92 -1.04 -3.46
C GLY A 93 2.49 -0.08 -2.42
N PHE A 94 3.50 -0.56 -1.70
CA PHE A 94 4.26 0.20 -0.70
C PHE A 94 5.74 0.24 -1.10
N ALA A 95 6.41 1.34 -0.80
CA ALA A 95 7.87 1.40 -0.85
C ALA A 95 8.43 0.47 0.24
N ARG A 96 9.21 -0.53 -0.14
CA ARG A 96 9.81 -1.51 0.77
C ARG A 96 10.93 -0.86 1.58
N VAL A 97 10.71 -0.66 2.87
CA VAL A 97 11.68 0.02 3.74
C VAL A 97 13.03 -0.69 3.74
N SER A 98 13.03 -2.02 3.79
CA SER A 98 14.27 -2.82 3.78
C SER A 98 15.13 -2.62 2.52
N HIS A 99 14.54 -2.21 1.40
CA HIS A 99 15.29 -1.91 0.16
C HIS A 99 15.93 -0.52 0.18
N TYR A 100 15.37 0.41 0.96
CA TYR A 100 15.81 1.80 1.03
C TYR A 100 16.61 2.14 2.29
N LEU A 101 17.03 1.14 3.08
CA LEU A 101 17.79 1.37 4.31
C LEU A 101 19.10 2.13 4.07
N ASP A 102 19.83 1.81 2.99
CA ASP A 102 21.07 2.51 2.65
C ASP A 102 20.83 4.00 2.37
N TRP A 103 19.76 4.31 1.62
CA TRP A 103 19.36 5.69 1.34
C TRP A 103 18.89 6.42 2.61
N ILE A 104 18.11 5.75 3.47
CA ILE A 104 17.68 6.31 4.75
C ILE A 104 18.90 6.64 5.62
N HIS A 105 19.88 5.75 5.67
CA HIS A 105 21.14 5.96 6.39
C HIS A 105 21.93 7.14 5.81
N GLU A 106 22.07 7.24 4.49
CA GLU A 106 22.77 8.34 3.82
C GLU A 106 22.15 9.71 4.15
N VAL A 107 20.82 9.81 4.15
CA VAL A 107 20.11 11.08 4.38
C VAL A 107 20.02 11.44 5.87
N SER A 108 19.81 10.45 6.75
CA SER A 108 19.57 10.70 8.17
C SER A 108 20.81 10.60 9.06
N GLY A 109 21.86 9.89 8.60
CA GLY A 109 23.01 9.53 9.41
C GLY A 109 22.70 8.51 10.52
N ILE A 110 21.54 7.83 10.47
CA ILE A 110 21.11 6.84 11.46
C ILE A 110 21.25 5.44 10.86
N SER A 111 21.99 4.57 11.54
CA SER A 111 22.09 3.15 11.20
C SER A 111 20.97 2.38 11.90
N ILE A 112 20.17 1.66 11.11
CA ILE A 112 19.07 0.81 11.58
C ILE A 112 19.54 -0.63 11.43
N GLU A 113 19.75 -1.32 12.55
CA GLU A 113 20.13 -2.74 12.62
C GLU A 113 18.90 -3.65 12.65
#